data_AF-A0A1T5D533-F1
#
_entry.id   AF-A0A1T5D533-F1
#
_cell.length_a   1.000
_cell.length_b   1.000
_cell.length_c   1.000
_cell.angle_alpha   90.00
_cell.angle_beta   90.00
_cell.angle_gamma   90.00
#
_symmetry.space_group_name_H-M   'P 1'
#
loop_
_entity.id
_entity.type
_entity.pdbx_description
1 polymer ?
#
loop_
_entity_poly.entity_id
_entity_poly.type
_entity_poly.pdbx_seq_one_letter_code
_entity_poly.pdbx_strand_id
1 'polypeptide(L)'
;MKKPYLKTIIATVRKLNEQAEEYRKNGKLIKASNLTLKVDELLAAWQKKRPASKILQKIGMKNEICRNRIIHDMIKSIHLEHNIHKKP
;
A
#
# COMPACT_ATOMS: atom_id res chain seq x y z
N MET A 1 22.31 -19.59 13.16
CA MET A 1 21.93 -19.22 11.77
C MET A 1 21.00 -18.00 11.78
N LYS A 2 21.44 -16.85 11.27
CA LYS A 2 20.62 -15.62 11.18
C LYS A 2 19.59 -15.80 10.04
N LYS A 3 18.30 -15.90 10.35
CA LYS A 3 17.21 -16.16 9.37
C LYS A 3 17.15 -15.04 8.30
N PRO A 4 17.69 -15.23 7.08
CA PRO A 4 17.84 -14.16 6.09
C PRO A 4 16.50 -13.72 5.48
N TYR A 5 15.53 -14.64 5.41
CA TYR A 5 14.23 -14.44 4.78
C TYR A 5 13.40 -13.28 5.35
N LEU A 6 13.40 -13.07 6.67
CA LEU A 6 12.61 -11.99 7.26
C LEU A 6 13.14 -10.61 6.85
N LYS A 7 14.47 -10.46 6.75
CA LYS A 7 15.08 -9.22 6.28
C LYS A 7 14.73 -8.95 4.81
N THR A 8 14.76 -10.00 3.98
CA THR A 8 14.39 -9.90 2.56
C THR A 8 12.93 -9.48 2.39
N ILE A 9 11.99 -10.08 3.12
CA ILE A 9 10.58 -9.68 3.03
C ILE A 9 10.34 -8.25 3.54
N ILE A 10 10.98 -7.86 4.64
CA ILE A 10 10.88 -6.47 5.12
C ILE A 10 11.38 -5.50 4.03
N ALA A 11 12.49 -5.83 3.37
CA ALA A 11 13.03 -5.00 2.28
C ALA A 11 12.07 -4.97 1.08
N THR A 12 11.52 -6.11 0.67
CA THR A 12 10.53 -6.19 -0.41
C THR A 12 9.30 -5.37 -0.12
N VAL A 13 8.72 -5.50 1.08
CA VAL A 13 7.52 -4.75 1.45
C VAL A 13 7.80 -3.25 1.51
N ARG A 14 8.96 -2.83 2.02
CA ARG A 14 9.35 -1.40 2.01
C ARG A 14 9.41 -0.86 0.59
N LYS A 15 10.08 -1.58 -0.32
CA LYS A 15 10.18 -1.17 -1.73
C LYS A 15 8.81 -1.08 -2.41
N LEU A 16 7.91 -2.04 -2.14
CA LEU A 16 6.55 -1.99 -2.69
C LEU A 16 5.75 -0.80 -2.16
N ASN A 17 5.87 -0.46 -0.88
CA ASN A 17 5.23 0.72 -0.30
C ASN A 17 5.78 2.03 -0.89
N GLU A 18 7.10 2.11 -1.09
CA GLU A 18 7.74 3.27 -1.73
C GLU A 18 7.25 3.45 -3.18
N GLN A 19 7.17 2.36 -3.94
CA GLN A 19 6.64 2.37 -5.30
C GLN A 19 5.14 2.71 -5.35
N ALA A 20 4.34 2.24 -4.38
CA ALA A 20 2.93 2.58 -4.29
C ALA A 20 2.74 4.08 -4.07
N GLU A 21 3.53 4.67 -3.17
CA GLU A 21 3.51 6.10 -2.90
C GLU A 21 3.99 6.92 -4.10
N GLU A 22 4.99 6.46 -4.84
CA GLU A 22 5.43 7.08 -6.09
C GLU A 22 4.32 7.06 -7.15
N TYR A 23 3.65 5.91 -7.35
CA TYR A 23 2.51 5.84 -8.26
C TYR A 23 1.36 6.73 -7.83
N ARG A 24 1.09 6.83 -6.53
CA ARG A 24 0.07 7.74 -5.98
C ARG A 24 0.38 9.18 -6.33
N LYS A 25 1.61 9.65 -6.06
CA LYS A 25 2.06 11.01 -6.39
C LYS A 25 1.99 11.32 -7.89
N ASN A 26 2.20 10.30 -8.72
CA ASN A 26 2.10 10.41 -10.18
C ASN A 26 0.66 10.23 -10.73
N GLY A 27 -0.37 10.21 -9.88
CA GLY A 27 -1.77 10.04 -10.29
C GLY A 27 -2.11 8.64 -10.83
N LYS A 28 -1.19 7.68 -10.77
CA LYS A 28 -1.38 6.28 -11.21
C LYS A 28 -2.07 5.47 -10.10
N LEU A 29 -3.24 5.91 -9.67
CA LEU A 29 -3.91 5.44 -8.45
C LEU A 29 -4.27 3.94 -8.48
N ILE A 30 -4.69 3.41 -9.63
CA ILE A 30 -4.96 1.97 -9.78
C ILE A 30 -3.68 1.15 -9.57
N LYS A 31 -2.54 1.59 -10.14
CA LYS A 31 -1.25 0.91 -9.97
C LYS A 31 -0.77 0.99 -8.52
N ALA A 32 -0.97 2.14 -7.87
CA ALA A 32 -0.66 2.31 -6.45
C ALA A 32 -1.50 1.36 -5.58
N SER A 33 -2.80 1.26 -5.83
CA SER A 33 -3.71 0.37 -5.12
C SER A 33 -3.29 -1.10 -5.25
N ASN A 34 -3.00 -1.56 -6.48
CA ASN A 34 -2.54 -2.93 -6.73
C ASN A 34 -1.26 -3.28 -5.95
N LEU A 35 -0.33 -2.33 -5.81
CA LEU A 35 0.88 -2.56 -5.01
C LEU A 35 0.57 -2.67 -3.51
N THR A 36 -0.32 -1.84 -2.98
CA THR A 36 -0.72 -1.94 -1.56
C THR A 36 -1.45 -3.25 -1.25
N LEU A 37 -2.27 -3.76 -2.17
CA LEU A 37 -2.90 -5.08 -2.03
C LEU A 37 -1.88 -6.21 -2.01
N LYS A 38 -0.87 -6.16 -2.90
CA LYS A 38 0.22 -7.13 -2.90
C LYS A 38 1.02 -7.12 -1.59
N VAL A 39 1.17 -5.95 -0.97
CA VAL A 39 1.79 -5.83 0.36
C VAL A 39 0.92 -6.50 1.44
N ASP A 40 -0.39 -6.30 1.41
CA ASP A 40 -1.31 -6.94 2.35
C ASP A 40 -1.26 -8.48 2.25
N GLU A 41 -1.25 -9.03 1.03
CA GLU A 41 -1.10 -10.48 0.79
C GLU A 41 0.20 -11.02 1.38
N LEU A 42 1.32 -10.33 1.14
CA LEU A 42 2.62 -10.71 1.70
C LEU A 42 2.59 -10.65 3.22
N LEU A 43 2.07 -9.58 3.81
CA LEU A 43 2.01 -9.43 5.27
C LEU A 43 1.12 -10.49 5.90
N ALA A 44 -0.05 -10.80 5.32
CA ALA A 44 -0.95 -11.84 5.81
C ALA A 44 -0.28 -13.22 5.79
N ALA A 45 0.43 -13.56 4.71
CA ALA A 45 1.19 -14.81 4.61
C ALA A 45 2.27 -14.94 5.70
N TRP A 46 2.91 -13.82 6.08
CA TRP A 46 3.96 -13.80 7.10
C TRP A 46 3.42 -13.71 8.52
N GLN A 47 2.31 -13.02 8.76
CA GLN A 47 1.64 -12.96 10.05
C GLN A 47 1.11 -14.32 10.47
N LYS A 48 0.58 -15.14 9.54
CA LYS A 48 0.22 -16.55 9.82
C LYS A 48 1.39 -17.36 10.38
N LYS A 49 2.61 -17.09 9.91
CA LYS A 49 3.83 -17.77 10.37
C LYS A 49 4.42 -17.14 11.63
N ARG A 50 4.19 -15.84 11.87
CA ARG A 50 4.78 -15.05 12.97
C ARG A 50 3.83 -13.93 13.45
N PRO A 51 2.74 -14.27 14.16
CA PRO A 51 1.70 -13.31 14.51
C PRO A 51 2.19 -12.21 15.49
N ALA A 52 3.14 -12.54 16.37
CA ALA A 52 3.69 -11.61 17.37
C ALA A 52 4.81 -10.69 16.83
N SER A 53 5.03 -10.61 15.51
CA SER A 53 6.09 -9.75 14.97
C SER A 53 5.69 -8.28 14.97
N LYS A 54 6.17 -7.53 15.98
CA LYS A 54 6.00 -6.06 16.08
C LYS A 54 6.43 -5.31 14.82
N ILE A 55 7.45 -5.81 14.11
CA ILE A 55 7.93 -5.20 12.87
C ILE A 55 6.90 -5.37 11.74
N LEU A 56 6.33 -6.57 11.57
CA LEU A 56 5.31 -6.81 10.56
C LEU A 56 4.03 -6.02 10.86
N GLN A 57 3.64 -5.89 12.13
CA GLN A 57 2.52 -5.04 12.55
C GLN A 57 2.75 -3.57 12.18
N LYS A 58 3.92 -3.01 12.52
CA LYS A 58 4.27 -1.62 12.18
C LYS A 58 4.29 -1.37 10.67
N ILE A 59 4.73 -2.34 9.88
CA ILE A 59 4.72 -2.26 8.42
C ILE A 59 3.28 -2.32 7.88
N GLY A 60 2.43 -3.20 8.44
CA GLY A 60 1.01 -3.28 8.09
C GLY A 60 0.28 -1.98 8.30
N MET A 61 0.45 -1.34 9.47
CA MET A 61 -0.15 -0.03 9.74
C MET A 61 0.29 1.03 8.72
N LYS A 62 1.56 1.02 8.30
CA LYS A 62 2.04 1.95 7.26
C LYS A 62 1.41 1.69 5.89
N ASN A 63 1.23 0.42 5.51
CA ASN A 63 0.58 0.06 4.26
C ASN A 63 -0.89 0.51 4.27
N GLU A 64 -1.60 0.28 5.38
CA GLU A 64 -2.98 0.71 5.56
C GLU A 64 -3.15 2.24 5.40
N ILE A 65 -2.26 3.02 6.04
CA ILE A 65 -2.25 4.48 5.86
C ILE A 65 -2.04 4.87 4.39
N CYS A 66 -1.12 4.20 3.68
CA CYS A 66 -0.88 4.46 2.26
C CYS A 66 -2.12 4.13 1.41
N ARG A 67 -2.73 2.96 1.62
CA ARG A 67 -3.95 2.53 0.93
C ARG A 67 -5.10 3.52 1.15
N ASN A 68 -5.32 3.98 2.38
CA ASN A 68 -6.36 4.95 2.69
C ASN A 68 -6.15 6.28 1.97
N ARG A 69 -4.89 6.73 1.82
CA ARG A 69 -4.57 7.91 1.02
C ARG A 69 -4.85 7.70 -0.47
N ILE A 70 -4.51 6.54 -1.01
CA ILE A 70 -4.81 6.19 -2.41
C ILE A 70 -6.33 6.21 -2.65
N ILE A 71 -7.11 5.58 -1.78
CA ILE A 71 -8.58 5.57 -1.87
C ILE A 71 -9.14 7.00 -1.80
N HIS A 72 -8.64 7.81 -0.87
CA HIS A 72 -9.05 9.21 -0.75
C HIS A 72 -8.76 10.02 -2.03
N ASP A 73 -7.58 9.83 -2.61
CA ASP A 73 -7.21 10.48 -3.87
C ASP A 73 -8.09 9.98 -5.03
N MET A 74 -8.44 8.70 -5.06
CA MET A 74 -9.35 8.13 -6.07
C MET A 74 -10.74 8.77 -5.99
N ILE A 75 -11.30 8.89 -4.78
CA ILE A 75 -12.61 9.52 -4.56
C ILE A 75 -12.57 10.99 -5.00
N LYS A 76 -11.50 11.72 -4.68
CA LYS A 76 -11.33 13.10 -5.11
C LYS A 76 -11.24 13.24 -6.63
N SER A 77 -10.48 12.38 -7.30
CA SER A 77 -10.39 12.38 -8.77
C SER A 77 -11.76 12.16 -9.42
N ILE A 78 -12.52 11.18 -8.93
CA ILE A 78 -13.90 10.91 -9.39
C ILE A 78 -14.80 12.13 -9.19
N HIS A 79 -14.76 12.74 -8.00
CA HIS A 79 -15.58 13.92 -7.70
C HIS A 79 -15.25 15.13 -8.60
N LEU A 80 -13.96 15.35 -8.91
CA LEU A 80 -13.52 16.41 -9.81
C LEU A 80 -14.02 16.19 -11.24
N GLU A 81 -13.91 14.97 -11.76
CA GLU A 81 -14.44 14.61 -13.09
C GLU A 81 -15.96 14.85 -13.17
N HIS A 82 -16.71 14.42 -12.15
CA HIS A 82 -18.16 14.64 -12.12
C HIS A 82 -18.57 16.11 -12.07
N ASN A 83 -17.77 17.00 -11.46
CA ASN A 83 -18.08 18.44 -11.41
C ASN A 83 -17.76 19.18 -12.71
N ILE A 84 -16.80 18.69 -13.50
CA ILE A 84 -16.51 19.25 -14.84
C ILE A 84 -17.69 18.98 -15.80
N HIS A 85 -18.32 17.81 -15.70
CA HIS A 85 -19.45 17.41 -16.56
C HIS A 85 -20.82 17.95 -16.12
N LYS A 86 -20.90 18.70 -15.02
CA LYS A 86 -22.14 19.31 -14.51
C LYS A 86 -22.23 20.83 -14.70
N LYS A 87 -21.33 21.44 -15.49
CA LYS A 87 -21.48 22.87 -15.83
C LYS A 87 -22.72 23.07 -16.73
N PRO A 88 -23.67 23.95 -16.34
CA PRO A 88 -24.84 24.30 -17.13
C PRO A 88 -24.48 25.06 -18.42
#